data_AF-A0A090QR82-F1
#
_entry.id   AF-A0A090QR82-F1
#
_cell.length_a   1.000
_cell.length_b   1.000
_cell.length_c   1.000
_cell.angle_alpha   90.00
_cell.angle_beta   90.00
_cell.angle_gamma   90.00
#
_symmetry.space_group_name_H-M   'P 1'
#
loop_
_entity.id
_entity.type
_entity.pdbx_description
1 polymer ?
#
loop_
_entity_poly.entity_id
_entity_poly.type
_entity_poly.pdbx_seq_one_letter_code
_entity_poly.pdbx_strand_id
1 'polypeptide(L)'
;MYRLAGLSNPRQAQAFIDYMASRNIALSLAPEPEGMFAIWLHDAQDLVEAEAELNLFLANPFDEKYQAASWQVAESRTARFAYRNPSLINMVKQQAGPFTLTILVAALGIAVLWFLGFQQFLFDWLHFPFMDGDQWQVWRFFSHALLHFSVIHVVFNCLWWWILGGQLEQHGSSSKLVQVFLLSALISGFAQFWFVGPNFGGLSGVVYA
;
A
#
# COMPACT_ATOMS: atom_id res chain seq x y z
N MET A 1 18.69 -26.40 -20.13
CA MET A 1 17.46 -26.01 -19.39
C MET A 1 16.31 -26.01 -20.37
N TYR A 2 15.24 -26.75 -20.07
CA TYR A 2 14.06 -26.91 -20.94
C TYR A 2 12.84 -26.34 -20.23
N ARG A 3 12.04 -25.54 -20.93
CA ARG A 3 10.80 -24.97 -20.38
C ARG A 3 9.70 -26.02 -20.47
N LEU A 4 9.11 -26.39 -19.34
CA LEU A 4 8.03 -27.38 -19.28
C LEU A 4 6.66 -26.71 -19.40
N ALA A 5 6.31 -25.82 -18.48
CA ALA A 5 5.03 -25.12 -18.48
C ALA A 5 5.09 -23.79 -17.72
N GLY A 6 4.14 -22.90 -18.02
CA GLY A 6 3.84 -21.70 -17.23
C GLY A 6 2.57 -21.91 -16.41
N LEU A 7 2.64 -21.68 -15.10
CA LEU A 7 1.52 -21.77 -14.18
C LEU A 7 1.24 -20.39 -13.57
N SER A 8 -0.03 -20.01 -13.45
CA SER A 8 -0.45 -18.75 -12.81
C SER A 8 -0.41 -18.81 -11.28
N ASN A 9 -0.45 -20.02 -10.70
CA ASN A 9 -0.46 -20.21 -9.26
C ASN A 9 0.92 -20.72 -8.77
N PRO A 10 1.69 -19.88 -8.04
CA PRO A 10 3.04 -20.26 -7.59
C PRO A 10 3.02 -21.43 -6.60
N ARG A 11 1.95 -21.59 -5.80
CA ARG A 11 1.83 -22.69 -4.84
C ARG A 11 1.65 -24.03 -5.54
N GLN A 12 0.87 -24.06 -6.62
CA GLN A 12 0.69 -25.27 -7.43
C GLN A 12 1.98 -25.64 -8.14
N ALA A 13 2.67 -24.66 -8.73
CA ALA A 13 3.96 -24.88 -9.36
C ALA A 13 4.98 -25.44 -8.36
N GLN A 14 4.97 -24.96 -7.12
CA GLN A 14 5.84 -25.48 -6.08
C GLN A 14 5.51 -26.94 -5.70
N ALA A 15 4.22 -27.28 -5.55
CA ALA A 15 3.81 -28.66 -5.23
C ALA A 15 4.29 -29.67 -6.29
N PHE A 16 4.25 -29.28 -7.57
CA PHE A 16 4.78 -30.11 -8.65
C PHE A 16 6.30 -30.24 -8.59
N ILE A 17 7.02 -29.14 -8.33
CA ILE A 17 8.48 -29.16 -8.14
C ILE A 17 8.86 -30.06 -6.97
N ASP A 18 8.14 -29.99 -5.85
CA ASP A 18 8.38 -30.80 -4.66
C ASP A 18 8.19 -32.30 -4.96
N TYR A 19 7.14 -32.65 -5.69
CA TYR A 19 6.92 -34.03 -6.13
C TYR A 19 8.03 -34.54 -7.06
N MET A 20 8.46 -33.73 -8.02
CA MET A 20 9.53 -34.12 -8.94
C MET A 20 10.88 -34.25 -8.22
N ALA A 21 11.13 -33.40 -7.23
CA ALA A 21 12.29 -33.51 -6.35
C ALA A 21 12.29 -34.81 -5.53
N SER A 22 11.11 -35.29 -5.09
CA SER A 22 10.98 -36.59 -4.42
C SER A 22 11.39 -37.77 -5.32
N ARG A 23 11.33 -37.58 -6.65
CA ARG A 23 11.78 -38.53 -7.67
C ARG A 23 13.22 -38.29 -8.14
N ASN A 24 13.98 -37.44 -7.44
CA ASN A 24 15.34 -36.99 -7.81
C ASN A 24 15.43 -36.17 -9.11
N ILE A 25 14.31 -35.63 -9.62
CA ILE A 25 14.28 -34.79 -10.81
C ILE A 25 14.32 -33.32 -10.39
N ALA A 26 15.39 -32.62 -10.74
CA ALA A 26 15.59 -31.23 -10.36
C ALA A 26 14.88 -30.25 -11.31
N LEU A 27 13.85 -29.59 -10.79
CA LEU A 27 13.14 -28.50 -11.45
C LEU A 27 13.43 -27.15 -10.78
N SER A 28 13.40 -26.08 -11.57
CA SER A 28 13.48 -24.69 -11.08
C SER A 28 12.28 -23.87 -11.52
N LEU A 29 11.94 -22.88 -10.70
CA LEU A 29 10.84 -21.93 -10.96
C LEU A 29 11.45 -20.58 -11.35
N ALA A 30 10.97 -19.99 -12.44
CA ALA A 30 11.34 -18.62 -12.85
C ALA A 30 10.09 -17.77 -13.08
N PRO A 31 10.04 -16.53 -12.58
CA PRO A 31 8.93 -15.61 -12.87
C PRO A 31 8.95 -15.19 -14.35
N GLU A 32 7.78 -15.22 -14.98
CA GLU A 32 7.51 -14.74 -16.33
C GLU A 32 6.65 -13.45 -16.29
N PRO A 33 6.61 -12.66 -17.38
CA PRO A 33 5.67 -11.54 -17.53
C PRO A 33 4.22 -11.95 -17.24
N GLU A 34 3.37 -10.98 -16.90
CA GLU A 34 1.93 -11.20 -16.62
C GLU A 34 1.61 -12.04 -15.36
N GLY A 35 2.58 -12.22 -14.47
CA GLY A 35 2.36 -12.92 -13.19
C GLY A 35 2.34 -14.44 -13.32
N MET A 36 2.87 -14.97 -14.43
CA MET A 36 3.05 -16.40 -14.64
C MET A 36 4.38 -16.89 -14.06
N PHE A 37 4.44 -18.17 -13.71
CA PHE A 37 5.65 -18.82 -13.22
C PHE A 37 5.99 -20.00 -14.12
N ALA A 38 7.15 -19.93 -14.79
CA ALA A 38 7.64 -21.00 -15.63
C ALA A 38 8.43 -22.02 -14.84
N ILE A 39 8.16 -23.30 -15.12
CA ILE A 39 8.91 -24.45 -14.60
C ILE A 39 9.96 -24.84 -15.63
N TRP A 40 11.21 -24.94 -15.18
CA TRP A 40 12.38 -25.26 -15.98
C TRP A 40 13.02 -26.56 -15.50
N LEU A 41 13.29 -27.45 -16.44
CA LEU A 41 14.03 -28.69 -16.22
C LEU A 41 15.52 -28.48 -16.50
N HIS A 42 16.38 -28.97 -15.61
CA HIS A 42 17.83 -28.81 -15.75
C HIS A 42 18.45 -29.84 -16.72
N ASP A 43 18.03 -31.10 -16.66
CA ASP A 43 18.57 -32.20 -17.45
C ASP A 43 17.62 -32.65 -18.57
N ALA A 44 18.15 -32.92 -19.76
CA ALA A 44 17.36 -33.42 -20.89
C ALA A 44 16.89 -34.87 -20.70
N GLN A 45 17.59 -35.65 -19.87
CA GLN A 45 17.31 -37.07 -19.69
C GLN A 45 15.94 -37.33 -19.06
N ASP A 46 15.50 -36.42 -18.18
CA ASP A 46 14.23 -36.55 -17.46
C ASP A 46 13.05 -35.88 -18.20
N LEU A 47 13.28 -35.36 -19.41
CA LEU A 47 12.29 -34.53 -20.12
C LEU A 47 11.00 -35.29 -20.43
N VAL A 48 11.12 -36.54 -20.87
CA VAL A 48 9.96 -37.39 -21.19
C VAL A 48 9.15 -37.71 -19.94
N GLU A 49 9.83 -37.99 -18.83
CA GLU A 49 9.18 -38.29 -17.55
C GLU A 49 8.51 -37.05 -16.95
N ALA A 50 9.20 -35.90 -17.02
CA ALA A 50 8.69 -34.63 -16.52
C ALA A 50 7.48 -34.13 -17.31
N GLU A 51 7.47 -34.25 -18.64
CA GLU A 51 6.31 -33.90 -19.47
C GLU A 51 5.12 -34.83 -19.23
N ALA A 52 5.36 -36.14 -19.10
CA ALA A 52 4.30 -37.10 -18.81
C ALA A 52 3.62 -36.81 -17.45
N GLU A 53 4.43 -36.57 -16.41
CA GLU A 53 3.90 -36.25 -15.08
C GLU A 53 3.26 -34.85 -15.04
N LEU A 54 3.81 -33.88 -15.77
CA LEU A 54 3.22 -32.54 -15.87
C LEU A 54 1.81 -32.60 -16.47
N ASN A 55 1.59 -33.43 -17.48
CA ASN A 55 0.25 -33.61 -18.05
C ASN A 55 -0.74 -34.19 -17.03
N LEU A 56 -0.29 -35.13 -16.18
CA LEU A 56 -1.11 -35.66 -15.08
C LEU A 56 -1.39 -34.58 -14.03
N PHE A 57 -0.38 -33.78 -13.68
CA PHE A 57 -0.51 -32.67 -12.75
C PHE A 57 -1.49 -31.61 -13.26
N LEU A 58 -1.40 -31.21 -14.53
CA LEU A 58 -2.31 -30.24 -15.13
C LEU A 58 -3.76 -30.76 -15.19
N ALA A 59 -3.95 -32.06 -15.37
CA ALA A 59 -5.26 -32.69 -15.34
C ALA A 59 -5.87 -32.75 -13.93
N ASN A 60 -5.04 -32.98 -12.89
CA ASN A 60 -5.49 -32.98 -11.50
C ASN A 60 -4.45 -32.36 -10.54
N PRO A 61 -4.38 -31.02 -10.43
CA PRO A 61 -3.36 -30.33 -9.63
C PRO A 61 -3.50 -30.54 -8.11
N PHE A 62 -4.66 -31.02 -7.66
CA PHE A 62 -5.00 -31.18 -6.24
C PHE A 62 -4.84 -32.62 -5.74
N ASP A 63 -4.28 -33.52 -6.55
CA ASP A 63 -4.00 -34.89 -6.16
C ASP A 63 -3.14 -34.95 -4.87
N GLU A 64 -3.47 -35.87 -3.97
CA GLU A 64 -2.83 -36.04 -2.67
C GLU A 64 -1.31 -36.25 -2.81
N LYS A 65 -0.85 -36.91 -3.88
CA LYS A 65 0.58 -37.14 -4.12
C LYS A 65 1.40 -35.86 -4.25
N TYR A 66 0.85 -34.81 -4.85
CA TYR A 66 1.54 -33.52 -5.01
C TYR A 66 1.51 -32.71 -3.71
N GLN A 67 0.43 -32.84 -2.94
CA GLN A 67 0.31 -32.16 -1.64
C GLN A 67 1.18 -32.81 -0.56
N ALA A 68 1.27 -34.14 -0.55
CA ALA A 68 2.08 -34.91 0.40
C ALA A 68 3.58 -34.71 0.18
N ALA A 69 4.02 -34.62 -1.07
CA ALA A 69 5.44 -34.40 -1.40
C ALA A 69 5.97 -33.06 -0.86
N SER A 70 5.11 -32.02 -0.81
CA SER A 70 5.49 -30.72 -0.24
C SER A 70 5.85 -30.81 1.25
N TRP A 71 5.26 -31.74 2.00
CA TRP A 71 5.62 -31.99 3.41
C TRP A 71 6.91 -32.79 3.58
N GLN A 72 7.18 -33.76 2.70
CA GLN A 72 8.38 -34.60 2.78
C GLN A 72 9.65 -33.86 2.33
N VAL A 73 9.52 -32.94 1.38
CA VAL A 73 10.64 -32.16 0.84
C VAL A 73 10.91 -30.89 1.66
N ALA A 74 9.93 -30.42 2.46
CA ALA A 74 10.08 -29.27 3.36
C ALA A 74 11.23 -29.40 4.38
N GLU A 75 11.58 -30.62 4.81
CA GLU A 75 12.69 -30.83 5.76
C GLU A 75 14.08 -30.78 5.11
N SER A 76 14.20 -30.94 3.79
CA SER A 76 15.49 -31.17 3.12
C SER A 76 16.09 -30.00 2.34
N ARG A 77 15.40 -28.85 2.18
CA ARG A 77 16.00 -27.70 1.46
C ARG A 77 15.75 -26.29 2.01
N THR A 78 16.83 -25.52 1.89
CA THR A 78 17.09 -24.10 2.17
C THR A 78 16.54 -23.15 1.09
N ALA A 79 15.51 -23.52 0.34
CA ALA A 79 14.84 -22.61 -0.59
C ALA A 79 13.94 -21.66 0.19
N ARG A 80 14.54 -20.63 0.80
CA ARG A 80 13.79 -19.53 1.43
C ARG A 80 13.09 -18.75 0.32
N PHE A 81 11.83 -19.08 0.05
CA PHE A 81 10.93 -18.08 -0.49
C PHE A 81 10.85 -16.94 0.52
N ALA A 82 11.67 -15.91 0.31
CA ALA A 82 11.35 -14.61 0.83
C ALA A 82 10.06 -14.19 0.12
N TYR A 83 8.91 -14.56 0.70
CA TYR A 83 7.68 -13.82 0.51
C TYR A 83 8.02 -12.40 0.95
N ARG A 84 8.56 -11.61 0.02
CA ARG A 84 8.81 -10.20 0.23
C ARG A 84 7.42 -9.60 0.16
N ASN A 85 6.66 -9.76 1.26
CA ASN A 85 5.49 -8.95 1.51
C ASN A 85 5.97 -7.52 1.27
N PRO A 86 5.48 -6.85 0.20
CA PRO A 86 5.89 -5.48 -0.03
C PRO A 86 5.57 -4.76 1.27
N SER A 87 6.61 -4.25 1.95
CA SER A 87 6.39 -3.63 3.24
C SER A 87 5.36 -2.53 3.01
N LEU A 88 4.29 -2.49 3.80
CA LEU A 88 3.25 -1.47 3.66
C LEU A 88 3.86 -0.07 3.57
N ILE A 89 4.95 0.16 4.32
CA ILE A 89 5.76 1.38 4.30
C ILE A 89 6.32 1.69 2.91
N ASN A 90 6.88 0.71 2.20
CA ASN A 90 7.40 0.90 0.85
C ASN A 90 6.27 1.16 -0.16
N MET A 91 5.11 0.52 -0.02
CA MET A 91 3.95 0.84 -0.89
C MET A 91 3.45 2.27 -0.65
N VAL A 92 3.32 2.66 0.61
CA VAL A 92 2.91 4.03 0.98
C VAL A 92 3.89 5.07 0.46
N LYS A 93 5.21 4.83 0.62
CA LYS A 93 6.25 5.73 0.10
C LYS A 93 6.33 5.77 -1.42
N GLN A 94 6.05 4.64 -2.09
CA GLN A 94 6.07 4.58 -3.56
C GLN A 94 4.85 5.25 -4.19
N GLN A 95 3.77 5.50 -3.45
CA GLN A 95 2.53 6.11 -3.94
C GLN A 95 2.33 7.57 -3.50
N ALA A 96 3.24 8.13 -2.70
CA ALA A 96 3.13 9.52 -2.23
C ALA A 96 4.48 10.24 -2.23
N GLY A 97 4.48 11.51 -2.63
CA GLY A 97 5.65 12.37 -2.54
C GLY A 97 5.86 12.98 -1.15
N PRO A 98 6.92 13.77 -0.97
CA PRO A 98 7.32 14.30 0.33
C PRO A 98 6.25 15.20 0.96
N PHE A 99 5.54 16.01 0.19
CA PHE A 99 4.52 16.91 0.75
C PHE A 99 3.28 16.14 1.18
N THR A 100 2.82 15.19 0.37
CA THR A 100 1.69 14.32 0.70
C THR A 100 1.96 13.59 2.01
N LEU A 101 3.15 12.98 2.15
CA LEU A 101 3.55 12.27 3.36
C LEU A 101 3.68 13.19 4.58
N THR A 102 4.17 14.41 4.39
CA THR A 102 4.30 15.39 5.49
C THR A 102 2.93 15.73 6.07
N ILE A 103 1.96 16.05 5.22
CA ILE A 103 0.59 16.36 5.66
C ILE A 103 -0.08 15.14 6.30
N LEU A 104 0.13 13.95 5.74
CA LEU A 104 -0.40 12.69 6.29
C LEU A 104 0.12 12.45 7.71
N VAL A 105 1.43 12.55 7.93
CA VAL A 105 2.04 12.38 9.26
C VAL A 105 1.58 13.45 10.23
N ALA A 106 1.51 14.71 9.80
CA ALA A 106 1.04 15.81 10.63
C ALA A 106 -0.42 15.61 11.07
N ALA A 107 -1.33 15.31 10.14
CA ALA A 107 -2.75 15.09 10.42
C ALA A 107 -2.97 13.90 11.35
N LEU A 108 -2.28 12.77 11.12
CA LEU A 108 -2.35 11.61 12.00
C LEU A 108 -1.78 11.89 13.40
N GLY A 109 -0.63 12.57 13.48
CA GLY A 109 -0.03 12.96 14.76
C GLY A 109 -0.95 13.87 15.58
N ILE A 110 -1.55 14.88 14.94
CA ILE A 110 -2.51 15.78 15.57
C ILE A 110 -3.77 15.01 16.01
N ALA A 111 -4.28 14.11 15.19
CA ALA A 111 -5.44 13.29 15.56
C ALA A 111 -5.14 12.37 16.75
N VAL A 112 -3.95 11.76 16.82
CA VAL A 112 -3.53 10.96 17.99
C VAL A 112 -3.51 11.83 19.24
N LEU A 113 -2.87 13.00 19.20
CA LEU A 113 -2.85 13.93 20.34
C LEU A 113 -4.26 14.38 20.75
N TRP A 114 -5.15 14.60 19.77
CA TRP A 114 -6.55 14.94 20.01
C TRP A 114 -7.26 13.85 20.82
N PHE A 115 -7.10 12.58 20.43
CA PHE A 115 -7.72 11.45 21.16
C PHE A 115 -7.04 11.14 22.49
N LEU A 116 -5.80 11.57 22.70
CA LEU A 116 -5.11 11.49 24.00
C LEU A 116 -5.54 12.58 25.00
N GLY A 117 -6.45 13.49 24.61
CA GLY A 117 -7.01 14.51 25.50
C GLY A 117 -6.41 15.90 25.36
N PHE A 118 -5.54 16.15 24.38
CA PHE A 118 -4.93 17.47 24.13
C PHE A 118 -5.82 18.40 23.28
N GLN A 119 -7.14 18.22 23.34
CA GLN A 119 -8.12 18.86 22.46
C GLN A 119 -8.06 20.39 22.55
N GLN A 120 -8.12 20.93 23.78
CA GLN A 120 -8.07 22.37 24.02
C GLN A 120 -6.77 22.98 23.52
N PHE A 121 -5.62 22.38 23.85
CA PHE A 121 -4.31 22.86 23.42
C PHE A 121 -4.18 22.90 21.90
N LEU A 122 -4.61 21.84 21.21
CA LEU A 122 -4.57 21.76 19.75
C LEU A 122 -5.52 22.76 19.11
N PHE A 123 -6.74 22.88 19.63
CA PHE A 123 -7.72 23.82 19.12
C PHE A 123 -7.23 25.25 19.29
N ASP A 124 -6.73 25.62 20.47
CA ASP A 124 -6.17 26.94 20.76
C ASP A 124 -5.05 27.33 19.80
N TRP A 125 -4.24 26.40 19.32
CA TRP A 125 -3.14 26.67 18.39
C TRP A 125 -3.50 26.62 16.90
N LEU A 126 -4.48 25.80 16.52
CA LEU A 126 -4.70 25.42 15.12
C LEU A 126 -6.03 25.89 14.53
N HIS A 127 -6.95 26.43 15.34
CA HIS A 127 -8.25 26.91 14.86
C HIS A 127 -8.14 28.03 13.83
N PHE A 128 -9.18 28.18 13.01
CA PHE A 128 -9.29 29.26 12.02
C PHE A 128 -9.49 30.62 12.71
N PRO A 129 -8.83 31.72 12.30
CA PRO A 129 -8.83 33.00 13.03
C PRO A 129 -10.24 33.49 13.38
N PHE A 130 -10.49 33.74 14.67
CA PHE A 130 -11.75 34.33 15.13
C PHE A 130 -11.64 35.17 16.41
N MET A 131 -10.51 35.08 17.13
CA MET A 131 -10.26 35.82 18.36
C MET A 131 -9.41 37.07 18.10
N ASP A 132 -9.52 38.05 18.99
CA ASP A 132 -8.68 39.25 18.95
C ASP A 132 -7.20 38.85 19.07
N GLY A 133 -6.40 39.19 18.05
CA GLY A 133 -4.97 38.86 17.98
C GLY A 133 -4.64 37.72 17.00
N ASP A 134 -5.61 36.92 16.57
CA ASP A 134 -5.37 35.82 15.60
C ASP A 134 -4.98 36.32 14.21
N GLN A 135 -5.34 37.55 13.87
CA GLN A 135 -5.08 38.16 12.55
C GLN A 135 -3.60 38.20 12.14
N TRP A 136 -2.68 38.13 13.10
CA TRP A 136 -1.24 38.06 12.85
C TRP A 136 -0.69 36.62 12.83
N GLN A 137 -1.51 35.65 13.19
CA GLN A 137 -1.15 34.23 13.29
C GLN A 137 -1.45 33.53 11.97
N VAL A 138 -0.69 33.88 10.93
CA VAL A 138 -0.95 33.51 9.52
C VAL A 138 -1.10 32.00 9.30
N TRP A 139 -0.46 31.16 10.12
CA TRP A 139 -0.60 29.71 10.04
C TRP A 139 -2.04 29.23 10.28
N ARG A 140 -2.85 29.96 11.06
CA ARG A 140 -4.23 29.62 11.39
C ARG A 140 -5.16 29.56 10.18
N PHE A 141 -4.85 30.28 9.11
CA PHE A 141 -5.60 30.22 7.86
C PHE A 141 -5.43 28.89 7.11
N PHE A 142 -4.54 28.01 7.57
CA PHE A 142 -4.26 26.72 6.94
C PHE A 142 -4.25 25.56 7.95
N SER A 143 -3.84 25.81 9.21
CA SER A 143 -3.67 24.76 10.22
C SER A 143 -4.98 24.08 10.62
N HIS A 144 -6.12 24.75 10.46
CA HIS A 144 -7.44 24.16 10.69
C HIS A 144 -7.66 22.91 9.82
N ALA A 145 -7.03 22.82 8.64
CA ALA A 145 -7.12 21.65 7.77
C ALA A 145 -6.52 20.38 8.41
N LEU A 146 -5.66 20.51 9.43
CA LEU A 146 -5.03 19.38 10.11
C LEU A 146 -5.87 18.85 11.29
N LEU A 147 -6.84 19.63 11.80
CA LEU A 147 -7.69 19.23 12.91
C LEU A 147 -8.76 18.22 12.46
N HIS A 148 -8.95 17.14 13.21
CA HIS A 148 -9.99 16.15 12.93
C HIS A 148 -10.68 15.71 14.22
N PHE A 149 -12.02 15.72 14.22
CA PHE A 149 -12.82 15.52 15.42
C PHE A 149 -13.31 14.07 15.63
N SER A 150 -13.10 13.19 14.66
CA SER A 150 -13.49 11.78 14.75
C SER A 150 -12.55 10.87 13.97
N VAL A 151 -12.48 9.60 14.37
CA VAL A 151 -11.61 8.60 13.75
C VAL A 151 -11.97 8.40 12.29
N ILE A 152 -13.26 8.29 11.99
CA ILE A 152 -13.74 8.08 10.62
C ILE A 152 -13.40 9.27 9.71
N HIS A 153 -13.49 10.50 10.25
CA HIS A 153 -13.17 11.72 9.51
C HIS A 153 -11.69 11.80 9.13
N VAL A 154 -10.77 11.54 10.08
CA VAL A 154 -9.33 11.55 9.78
C VAL A 154 -8.94 10.43 8.82
N VAL A 155 -9.50 9.23 8.99
CA VAL A 155 -9.17 8.07 8.13
C VAL A 155 -9.55 8.36 6.68
N PHE A 156 -10.77 8.83 6.41
CA PHE A 156 -11.21 9.11 5.04
C PHE A 156 -10.44 10.26 4.40
N ASN A 157 -10.22 11.36 5.13
CA ASN A 157 -9.45 12.48 4.58
C ASN A 157 -8.01 12.08 4.28
N CYS A 158 -7.36 11.33 5.18
CA CYS A 158 -6.00 10.85 4.99
C CYS A 158 -5.91 9.88 3.81
N LEU A 159 -6.88 8.97 3.66
CA LEU A 159 -6.96 8.04 2.53
C LEU A 159 -7.04 8.80 1.21
N TRP A 160 -7.99 9.73 1.08
CA TRP A 160 -8.18 10.49 -0.15
C TRP A 160 -7.01 11.42 -0.45
N TRP A 161 -6.48 12.09 0.56
CA TRP A 161 -5.27 12.89 0.43
C TRP A 161 -4.08 12.05 -0.05
N TRP A 162 -3.89 10.87 0.52
CA TRP A 162 -2.81 9.97 0.12
C TRP A 162 -2.96 9.50 -1.34
N ILE A 163 -4.17 9.13 -1.75
CA ILE A 163 -4.44 8.67 -3.13
C ILE A 163 -4.32 9.82 -4.13
N LEU A 164 -5.11 10.90 -3.95
CA LEU A 164 -5.21 11.99 -4.92
C LEU A 164 -3.99 12.91 -4.87
N GLY A 165 -3.59 13.32 -3.66
CA GLY A 165 -2.40 14.14 -3.46
C GLY A 165 -1.13 13.40 -3.89
N GLY A 166 -1.03 12.11 -3.56
CA GLY A 166 0.08 11.26 -4.01
C GLY A 166 0.18 11.19 -5.53
N GLN A 167 -0.94 10.93 -6.23
CA GLN A 167 -0.98 10.93 -7.70
C GLN A 167 -0.62 12.30 -8.30
N LEU A 168 -1.14 13.39 -7.74
CA LEU A 168 -0.88 14.75 -8.22
C LEU A 168 0.59 15.16 -8.01
N GLU A 169 1.19 14.77 -6.89
CA GLU A 169 2.59 15.07 -6.58
C GLU A 169 3.55 14.24 -7.45
N GLN A 170 3.22 12.99 -7.75
CA GLN A 170 4.05 12.09 -8.56
C GLN A 170 4.03 12.42 -10.06
N HIS A 171 2.85 12.72 -10.62
CA HIS A 171 2.72 13.07 -12.03
C HIS A 171 3.01 14.56 -12.30
N GLY A 172 3.01 15.37 -11.24
CA GLY A 172 3.22 16.81 -11.30
C GLY A 172 4.46 17.25 -10.54
N SER A 173 4.26 18.19 -9.62
CA SER A 173 5.31 18.67 -8.72
C SER A 173 4.71 18.97 -7.35
N SER A 174 5.52 18.82 -6.29
CA SER A 174 5.11 19.19 -4.93
C SER A 174 4.62 20.63 -4.84
N SER A 175 5.17 21.54 -5.66
CA SER A 175 4.74 22.95 -5.71
C SER A 175 3.28 23.11 -6.12
N LYS A 176 2.81 22.33 -7.12
CA LYS A 176 1.39 22.36 -7.52
C LYS A 176 0.49 21.87 -6.39
N LEU A 177 0.87 20.77 -5.73
CA LEU A 177 0.10 20.24 -4.61
C LEU A 177 0.06 21.22 -3.42
N VAL A 178 1.17 21.92 -3.13
CA VAL A 178 1.22 22.99 -2.13
C VAL A 178 0.26 24.13 -2.50
N GLN A 179 0.22 24.56 -3.75
CA GLN A 179 -0.71 25.61 -4.20
C GLN A 179 -2.17 25.18 -4.04
N VAL A 180 -2.50 23.94 -4.44
CA VAL A 180 -3.84 23.37 -4.25
C VAL A 180 -4.19 23.37 -2.77
N PHE A 181 -3.30 22.86 -1.91
CA PHE A 181 -3.50 22.84 -0.46
C PHE A 181 -3.76 24.23 0.11
N LEU A 182 -2.91 25.22 -0.19
CA LEU A 182 -3.03 26.57 0.36
C LEU A 182 -4.30 27.27 -0.13
N LEU A 183 -4.59 27.23 -1.43
CA LEU A 183 -5.77 27.90 -1.99
C LEU A 183 -7.06 27.27 -1.50
N SER A 184 -7.15 25.94 -1.53
CA SER A 184 -8.37 25.23 -1.10
C SER A 184 -8.58 25.34 0.40
N ALA A 185 -7.55 25.21 1.24
CA ALA A 185 -7.67 25.39 2.69
C ALA A 185 -8.14 26.81 3.03
N LEU A 186 -7.57 27.83 2.39
CA LEU A 186 -7.95 29.22 2.61
C LEU A 186 -9.41 29.48 2.21
N ILE A 187 -9.79 29.13 0.98
CA ILE A 187 -11.12 29.40 0.43
C ILE A 187 -12.19 28.61 1.21
N SER A 188 -11.95 27.31 1.44
CA SER A 188 -12.89 26.48 2.19
C SER A 188 -12.99 26.91 3.66
N GLY A 189 -11.88 27.32 4.27
CA GLY A 189 -11.84 27.85 5.63
C GLY A 189 -12.68 29.11 5.78
N PHE A 190 -12.51 30.09 4.88
CA PHE A 190 -13.35 31.29 4.86
C PHE A 190 -14.84 30.97 4.64
N ALA A 191 -15.14 30.11 3.67
CA ALA A 191 -16.53 29.71 3.40
C ALA A 191 -17.15 29.05 4.64
N GLN A 192 -16.45 28.10 5.26
CA GLN A 192 -16.96 27.40 6.43
C GLN A 192 -17.10 28.31 7.64
N PHE A 193 -16.14 29.21 7.87
CA PHE A 193 -16.23 30.23 8.91
C PHE A 193 -17.48 31.11 8.73
N TRP A 194 -17.75 31.55 7.50
CA TRP A 194 -18.88 32.42 7.20
C TRP A 194 -20.24 31.74 7.39
N PHE A 195 -20.37 30.46 7.02
CA PHE A 195 -21.65 29.75 7.06
C PHE A 195 -21.91 28.99 8.36
N VAL A 196 -20.87 28.52 9.05
CA VAL A 196 -20.99 27.59 10.19
C VAL A 196 -20.32 28.15 11.46
N GLY A 197 -19.42 29.13 11.33
CA GLY A 197 -18.63 29.68 12.44
C GLY A 197 -17.26 29.01 12.60
N PRO A 198 -16.50 29.33 13.67
CA PRO A 198 -15.08 28.96 13.82
C PRO A 198 -14.79 27.53 14.27
N ASN A 199 -15.80 26.80 14.74
CA ASN A 199 -15.63 25.45 15.30
C ASN A 199 -15.59 24.38 14.21
N PHE A 200 -14.56 24.43 13.37
CA PHE A 200 -14.35 23.48 12.29
C PHE A 200 -12.87 23.13 12.09
N GLY A 201 -12.64 22.14 11.24
CA GLY A 201 -11.33 21.60 10.94
C GLY A 201 -11.44 20.38 10.06
N GLY A 202 -10.39 20.10 9.31
CA GLY A 202 -10.26 18.90 8.49
C GLY A 202 -9.77 19.17 7.09
N LEU A 203 -9.17 18.13 6.51
CA LEU A 203 -8.59 18.14 5.16
C LEU A 203 -9.66 18.08 4.06
N SER A 204 -10.94 17.93 4.41
CA SER A 204 -12.03 17.70 3.45
C SER A 204 -12.11 18.78 2.37
N GLY A 205 -12.04 20.07 2.74
CA GLY A 205 -12.05 21.17 1.77
C GLY A 205 -10.90 21.10 0.76
N VAL A 206 -9.74 20.57 1.17
CA VAL A 206 -8.58 20.33 0.30
C VAL A 206 -8.78 19.08 -0.55
N VAL A 207 -9.34 18.02 0.02
CA VAL A 207 -9.62 16.75 -0.67
C VAL A 207 -10.65 16.93 -1.80
N TYR A 208 -11.59 17.86 -1.66
CA TYR A 208 -12.58 18.17 -2.70
C TYR A 208 -12.04 19.03 -3.86
N ALA A 209 -10.89 19.69 -3.69
CA ALA A 209 -10.29 20.57 -4.70
C ALA A 209 -9.45 19.78 -5.72
#